data_AF-A0A662SIJ9-F1
#
_entry.id   AF-A0A662SIJ9-F1
#
_cell.length_a   1.000
_cell.length_b   1.000
_cell.length_c   1.000
_cell.angle_alpha   90.00
_cell.angle_beta   90.00
_cell.angle_gamma   90.00
#
_symmetry.space_group_name_H-M   'P 1'
#
loop_
_entity.id
_entity.type
_entity.pdbx_description
1 polymer ?
#
loop_
_entity_poly.entity_id
_entity_poly.type
_entity_poly.pdbx_seq_one_letter_code
_entity_poly.pdbx_strand_id
1 'polypeptide(L)'
;MGLVDASIRKHRSIISQFLRQVGKPINTITREDIRTYLAYIKDRYSIGHYANIVKSLKRFFRDYLGREELVASLKIPKARPKVVKLPTKEELKLFYEHIKDLRGKVLFLLFA
;
A
#
# COMPACT_ATOMS: atom_id res chain seq x y z
N MET A 1 11.31 -12.66 12.08
CA MET A 1 10.28 -11.66 12.46
C MET A 1 9.03 -11.91 11.62
N GLY A 2 7.90 -12.26 12.26
CA GLY A 2 6.62 -12.50 11.61
C GLY A 2 5.99 -11.20 11.08
N LEU A 3 5.18 -11.29 10.04
CA LEU A 3 4.37 -10.16 9.58
C LEU A 3 3.26 -9.88 10.60
N VAL A 4 2.95 -8.60 10.83
CA VAL A 4 1.81 -8.19 11.65
C VAL A 4 0.50 -8.63 10.97
N ASP A 5 -0.52 -9.05 11.73
CA ASP A 5 -1.78 -9.60 11.21
C ASP A 5 -2.45 -8.73 10.13
N ALA A 6 -2.39 -7.41 10.28
CA ALA A 6 -2.92 -6.47 9.29
C ALA A 6 -2.23 -6.59 7.93
N SER A 7 -0.91 -6.84 7.92
CA SER A 7 -0.14 -7.09 6.70
C SER A 7 -0.53 -8.41 6.06
N ILE A 8 -0.78 -9.46 6.84
CA ILE A 8 -1.23 -10.77 6.31
C ILE A 8 -2.57 -10.63 5.61
N ARG A 9 -3.56 -10.00 6.26
CA ARG A 9 -4.89 -9.77 5.66
C ARG A 9 -4.80 -8.98 4.36
N LYS A 10 -3.95 -7.95 4.32
CA LYS A 10 -3.73 -7.13 3.12
C LYS A 10 -3.10 -7.93 1.98
N HIS A 11 -2.05 -8.70 2.27
CA HIS A 11 -1.42 -9.57 1.28
C HIS A 11 -2.43 -10.57 0.72
N ARG A 12 -3.20 -11.24 1.58
CA ARG A 12 -4.25 -12.19 1.15
C ARG A 12 -5.26 -11.52 0.22
N SER A 13 -5.79 -10.35 0.60
CA SER A 13 -6.75 -9.61 -0.23
C SER A 13 -6.19 -9.27 -1.61
N ILE A 14 -4.93 -8.80 -1.68
CA ILE A 14 -4.27 -8.46 -2.94
C ILE A 14 -4.12 -9.71 -3.82
N ILE A 15 -3.64 -10.82 -3.25
CA ILE A 15 -3.45 -12.06 -4.01
C ILE A 15 -4.79 -12.62 -4.49
N SER A 16 -5.83 -12.61 -3.66
CA SER A 16 -7.17 -13.04 -4.07
C SER A 16 -7.74 -12.19 -5.22
N GLN A 17 -7.52 -10.87 -5.20
CA GLN A 17 -7.94 -9.98 -6.28
C GLN A 17 -7.15 -10.26 -7.57
N PHE A 18 -5.83 -10.40 -7.46
CA PHE A 18 -4.96 -10.73 -8.58
C PHE A 18 -5.38 -12.04 -9.26
N LEU A 19 -5.54 -13.13 -8.50
CA LEU A 19 -5.93 -14.43 -9.04
C LEU A 19 -7.30 -14.39 -9.73
N ARG A 20 -8.27 -13.68 -9.13
CA ARG A 20 -9.59 -13.48 -9.72
C ARG A 20 -9.52 -12.72 -11.04
N GLN A 21 -8.67 -11.71 -11.13
CA GLN A 21 -8.56 -10.88 -12.33
C GLN A 21 -7.77 -11.56 -13.46
N VAL A 22 -6.72 -12.31 -13.13
CA VAL A 22 -5.99 -13.11 -14.12
C VAL A 22 -6.84 -14.29 -14.61
N GLY A 23 -7.65 -14.88 -13.73
CA GLY A 23 -8.59 -15.94 -14.10
C GLY A 23 -7.93 -17.25 -14.53
N LYS A 24 -6.62 -17.42 -14.28
CA LYS A 24 -5.86 -18.63 -14.63
C LYS A 24 -5.57 -19.48 -13.40
N PRO A 25 -5.42 -20.81 -13.56
CA PRO A 25 -4.85 -21.66 -12.53
C PRO A 25 -3.48 -21.14 -12.08
N ILE A 26 -3.19 -21.25 -10.78
CA ILE A 26 -2.00 -20.62 -10.19
C ILE A 26 -0.68 -21.13 -10.79
N ASN A 27 -0.64 -22.41 -11.18
CA ASN A 27 0.53 -23.07 -11.75
C ASN A 27 0.80 -22.67 -13.21
N THR A 28 -0.19 -22.08 -13.89
CA THR A 28 -0.08 -21.66 -15.30
C THR A 28 0.17 -20.16 -15.43
N ILE A 29 0.32 -19.43 -14.32
CA ILE A 29 0.61 -18.00 -14.33
C ILE A 29 2.01 -17.76 -14.89
N THR A 30 2.08 -16.87 -15.86
CA THR A 30 3.34 -16.48 -16.52
C THR A 30 3.84 -15.12 -16.03
N ARG A 31 5.09 -14.80 -16.37
CA ARG A 31 5.65 -13.47 -16.13
C ARG A 31 4.83 -12.39 -16.84
N GLU A 32 4.31 -12.68 -18.04
CA GLU A 32 3.54 -11.72 -18.82
C GLU A 32 2.19 -11.42 -18.16
N ASP A 33 1.49 -12.43 -17.62
CA ASP A 33 0.24 -12.22 -16.89
C ASP A 33 0.40 -11.23 -15.72
N ILE A 34 1.51 -11.36 -14.99
CA ILE A 34 1.84 -10.44 -13.88
C ILE A 34 2.10 -9.03 -14.42
N ARG A 35 2.81 -8.88 -15.55
CA ARG A 35 3.09 -7.57 -16.15
C ARG A 35 1.83 -6.93 -16.69
N THR A 36 0.97 -7.67 -17.39
CA THR A 36 -0.32 -7.18 -17.88
C THR A 36 -1.21 -6.72 -16.73
N TYR A 37 -1.29 -7.51 -15.66
CA TYR A 37 -2.04 -7.11 -14.46
C TYR A 37 -1.45 -5.83 -13.83
N LEU A 38 -0.14 -5.76 -13.64
CA LEU A 38 0.50 -4.57 -13.06
C LEU A 38 0.32 -3.34 -13.97
N ALA A 39 0.37 -3.49 -15.30
CA ALA A 39 0.09 -2.41 -16.23
C ALA A 39 -1.34 -1.87 -16.05
N TYR A 40 -2.33 -2.78 -15.93
CA TYR A 40 -3.71 -2.41 -15.63
C TYR A 40 -3.85 -1.63 -14.30
N ILE A 41 -3.11 -2.02 -13.26
CA ILE A 41 -3.19 -1.36 -11.95
C ILE A 41 -2.50 0.01 -11.95
N LYS A 42 -1.44 0.19 -12.74
CA LYS A 42 -0.54 1.34 -12.67
C LYS A 42 -1.25 2.69 -12.75
N ASP A 43 -2.24 2.82 -13.62
CA ASP A 43 -2.94 4.08 -13.86
C ASP A 43 -4.22 4.24 -13.00
N ARG A 44 -4.62 3.17 -12.29
CA ARG A 44 -5.86 3.14 -11.49
C ARG A 44 -5.62 3.38 -10.00
N TYR A 45 -4.40 3.21 -9.54
CA TYR A 45 -4.07 3.21 -8.12
C TYR A 45 -2.90 4.14 -7.80
N SER A 46 -2.88 4.65 -6.56
CA SER A 46 -1.76 5.46 -6.08
C SER A 46 -0.45 4.65 -6.10
N ILE A 47 0.67 5.36 -6.23
CA ILE A 47 2.01 4.74 -6.24
C ILE A 47 2.29 3.87 -5.01
N GLY A 48 1.77 4.27 -3.85
CA GLY A 48 1.88 3.51 -2.60
C GLY A 48 1.03 2.25 -2.61
N HIS A 49 -0.19 2.31 -3.16
CA HIS A 49 -1.03 1.13 -3.32
C HIS A 49 -0.39 0.15 -4.32
N TYR A 50 0.04 0.63 -5.48
CA TYR A 50 0.75 -0.17 -6.47
C TYR A 50 2.02 -0.83 -5.88
N ALA A 51 2.81 -0.09 -5.10
CA ALA A 51 3.99 -0.64 -4.44
C ALA A 51 3.63 -1.80 -3.48
N ASN A 52 2.51 -1.71 -2.77
CA ASN A 52 2.03 -2.79 -1.91
C ASN A 52 1.60 -4.02 -2.72
N ILE A 53 1.01 -3.82 -3.90
CA ILE A 53 0.67 -4.91 -4.82
C ILE A 53 1.94 -5.62 -5.28
N VAL A 54 2.95 -4.88 -5.77
CA VAL A 54 4.23 -5.45 -6.21
C VAL A 54 4.91 -6.23 -5.08
N LYS A 55 4.93 -5.68 -3.85
CA LYS A 55 5.49 -6.38 -2.67
C LYS A 55 4.74 -7.67 -2.36
N SER A 56 3.41 -7.66 -2.45
CA SER A 56 2.58 -8.83 -2.18
C SER A 56 2.81 -9.92 -3.21
N LEU A 57 2.84 -9.58 -4.49
CA LEU A 57 3.14 -10.51 -5.58
C LEU A 57 4.55 -11.08 -5.44
N LYS A 58 5.56 -10.23 -5.18
CA LYS A 58 6.94 -10.68 -4.96
C LYS A 58 7.02 -11.71 -3.83
N ARG A 59 6.48 -11.39 -2.67
CA ARG A 59 6.44 -12.30 -1.52
C ARG A 59 5.72 -13.59 -1.86
N PHE A 60 4.57 -13.50 -2.53
CA PHE A 60 3.77 -14.67 -2.84
C PHE A 60 4.47 -15.65 -3.78
N PHE A 61 4.94 -15.16 -4.93
CA PHE A 61 5.58 -16.02 -5.91
C PHE A 61 6.96 -16.49 -5.46
N ARG A 62 7.79 -15.61 -4.86
CA ARG A 62 9.13 -15.97 -4.43
C ARG A 62 9.13 -16.83 -3.16
N ASP A 63 8.46 -16.38 -2.09
CA ASP A 63 8.63 -16.97 -0.76
C ASP A 63 7.70 -18.19 -0.53
N TYR A 64 6.49 -18.20 -1.12
CA TYR A 64 5.54 -19.29 -0.92
C TYR A 64 5.50 -20.30 -2.06
N LEU A 65 5.70 -19.85 -3.30
CA LEU A 65 5.67 -20.75 -4.47
C LEU A 65 7.07 -21.13 -4.97
N GLY A 66 8.14 -20.48 -4.50
CA GLY A 66 9.50 -20.71 -5.00
C GLY A 66 9.71 -20.31 -6.47
N ARG A 67 8.82 -19.47 -7.01
CA ARG A 67 8.78 -19.03 -8.42
C ARG A 67 9.37 -17.62 -8.58
N GLU A 68 10.60 -17.42 -8.12
CA GLU A 68 11.26 -16.10 -8.19
C GLU A 68 11.39 -15.58 -9.62
N GLU A 69 11.55 -16.47 -10.60
CA GLU A 69 11.71 -16.14 -12.00
C GLU A 69 10.51 -15.35 -12.57
N LEU A 70 9.33 -15.45 -11.95
CA LEU A 70 8.15 -14.69 -12.35
C LEU A 70 8.21 -13.22 -11.91
N VAL A 71 8.95 -12.91 -10.84
CA VAL A 71 8.86 -11.62 -10.14
C VAL A 71 10.19 -10.89 -9.93
N ALA A 72 11.33 -11.53 -10.21
CA ALA A 72 12.67 -10.98 -9.99
C ALA A 72 12.84 -9.58 -10.59
N SER A 73 12.39 -9.39 -11.84
CA SER A 73 12.52 -8.12 -12.58
C SER A 73 11.59 -6.99 -12.12
N LEU A 74 10.60 -7.26 -11.24
CA LEU A 74 9.64 -6.23 -10.83
C LEU A 74 10.30 -5.20 -9.92
N LYS A 75 10.28 -3.93 -10.32
CA LYS A 75 10.78 -2.82 -9.49
C LYS A 75 9.68 -2.29 -8.60
N ILE A 76 9.96 -2.19 -7.30
CA ILE A 76 9.06 -1.50 -6.36
C ILE A 76 9.23 0.00 -6.61
N PRO A 77 8.18 0.74 -6.97
CA PRO A 77 8.32 2.16 -7.19
C PRO A 77 8.62 2.88 -5.88
N LYS A 78 9.52 3.85 -5.96
CA LYS A 78 9.80 4.78 -4.85
C LYS A 78 8.77 5.91 -4.93
N ALA A 79 8.00 6.08 -3.87
CA ALA A 79 7.14 7.27 -3.75
C ALA A 79 8.04 8.50 -3.57
N ARG A 80 7.73 9.59 -4.28
CA ARG A 80 8.32 10.89 -3.95
C ARG A 80 7.78 11.30 -2.56
N PRO A 81 8.62 11.89 -1.69
CA PRO A 81 8.12 12.43 -0.43
C PRO A 81 7.01 13.43 -0.73
N LYS A 82 5.87 13.27 -0.06
CA LYS A 82 4.78 14.23 -0.17
C LYS A 82 5.26 15.51 0.52
N VAL A 83 5.20 16.65 -0.16
CA VAL A 83 5.39 17.93 0.52
C VAL A 83 4.22 18.09 1.48
N VAL A 84 4.50 18.05 2.78
CA VAL A 84 3.49 18.29 3.80
C VAL A 84 3.37 19.80 3.95
N LYS A 85 2.21 20.37 3.61
CA LYS A 85 1.90 21.76 3.94
C LYS A 85 1.63 21.80 5.44
N LEU A 86 2.54 22.40 6.20
CA LEU A 86 2.34 22.61 7.63
C LEU A 86 1.40 23.80 7.85
N PRO A 87 0.47 23.71 8.81
CA PRO A 87 -0.38 24.83 9.18
C PRO A 87 0.46 25.95 9.81
N THR A 88 0.04 27.20 9.63
CA THR A 88 0.66 28.35 10.32
C THR A 88 0.22 28.42 11.78
N LYS A 89 0.90 29.25 12.57
CA LYS A 89 0.54 29.49 13.97
C LYS A 89 -0.90 30.01 14.11
N GLU A 90 -1.33 30.85 13.18
CA GLU A 90 -2.68 31.44 13.15
C GLU A 90 -3.72 30.36 12.82
N GLU A 91 -3.44 29.48 11.86
CA GLU A 91 -4.31 28.34 11.53
C GLU A 91 -4.44 27.36 12.70
N LEU A 92 -3.35 27.09 13.42
CA LEU A 92 -3.36 26.26 14.64
C LEU A 92 -4.18 26.91 15.77
N LYS A 93 -4.02 28.23 15.98
CA LYS A 93 -4.80 28.98 16.97
C LYS A 93 -6.29 28.95 16.61
N LEU A 94 -6.62 29.20 15.35
CA LEU A 94 -8.00 29.15 14.88
C LEU A 94 -8.61 27.76 15.11
N PHE A 95 -7.89 26.69 14.79
CA PHE A 95 -8.34 25.33 15.06
C PHE A 95 -8.59 25.08 16.55
N TYR A 96 -7.65 25.49 17.42
CA TYR A 96 -7.77 25.33 18.86
C TYR A 96 -9.02 26.01 19.45
N GLU A 97 -9.32 27.24 19.02
CA GLU A 97 -10.50 27.97 19.50
C GLU A 97 -11.83 27.31 19.10
N HIS A 98 -11.85 26.54 18.01
CA HIS A 98 -13.05 25.83 17.55
C HIS A 98 -13.27 24.47 18.24
N ILE A 99 -12.32 24.00 19.05
CA ILE A 99 -12.50 22.78 19.82
C ILE A 99 -13.44 23.05 21.00
N LYS A 100 -14.58 22.35 21.06
CA LYS A 100 -15.65 22.64 22.01
C LYS A 100 -15.39 22.08 23.41
N ASP A 101 -14.70 20.96 23.52
CA ASP A 101 -14.49 20.26 24.78
C ASP A 101 -13.03 20.33 25.27
N LEU A 102 -12.87 20.31 26.60
CA LEU A 102 -11.57 20.42 27.26
C LEU A 102 -10.65 19.26 26.87
N ARG A 103 -11.18 18.05 26.72
CA ARG A 103 -10.39 16.88 26.34
C ARG A 103 -9.78 17.06 24.95
N GLY A 104 -10.54 17.54 23.98
CA GLY A 104 -10.06 17.88 22.65
C GLY A 104 -8.97 18.95 22.69
N LYS A 105 -9.17 20.02 23.47
CA LYS A 105 -8.17 21.10 23.62
C LYS A 105 -6.86 20.59 24.21
N VAL A 106 -6.93 19.74 25.24
CA VAL A 106 -5.75 19.12 25.86
C VAL A 106 -5.04 18.18 24.90
N LEU A 107 -5.78 17.32 24.18
CA LEU A 107 -5.19 16.42 23.19
C LEU A 107 -4.49 17.20 22.08
N PHE A 108 -5.11 18.28 21.59
CA PHE A 108 -4.48 19.13 20.58
C PHE A 108 -3.15 19.71 21.08
N LEU A 109 -3.12 20.33 22.27
CA LEU A 109 -1.88 20.92 22.82
C LEU A 109 -0.77 19.87 23.08
N LEU A 110 -1.14 18.62 23.35
CA LEU A 110 -0.17 17.55 23.59
C LEU A 110 0.49 17.05 22.29
N PHE A 111 -0.23 17.07 21.17
CA PHE A 111 0.21 16.48 19.89
C PHE A 111 0.52 17.50 18.78
N ALA A 112 0.19 18.78 18.97
CA ALA A 112 0.37 19.85 17.99
C ALA A 112 1.79 20.39 17.91
#